data_AF-A0A7S3L9P4-F1
#
_entry.id   AF-A0A7S3L9P4-F1
#
_cell.length_a   1.000
_cell.length_b   1.000
_cell.length_c   1.000
_cell.angle_alpha   90.00
_cell.angle_beta   90.00
_cell.angle_gamma   90.00
#
_symmetry.space_group_name_H-M   'P 1'
#
loop_
_entity.id
_entity.type
_entity.pdbx_description
1 polymer ?
#
loop_
_entity_poly.entity_id
_entity_poly.type
_entity_poly.pdbx_seq_one_letter_code
_entity_poly.pdbx_strand_id
1 'polypeptide(L)'
;DKIKRCKTDAIKGLEWDNPARPEATNLLNIYLSVQPGRTRDDILEEVKDMTWGDFKPVLADAIVNHLEPIQKCYHEVRADDAYLDKVLEEGAAKANSMASRTLKAAQVAMGFAIPT
;
A
#
# COMPACT_ATOMS: atom_id res chain seq x y z
N ASP A 1 -14.32 -4.06 11.52
CA ASP A 1 -15.56 -3.46 10.97
C ASP A 1 -15.64 -3.21 9.47
N LYS A 2 -14.62 -2.61 8.83
CA LYS A 2 -14.68 -2.32 7.38
C LYS A 2 -14.78 -3.59 6.54
N ILE A 3 -13.93 -4.58 6.81
CA ILE A 3 -13.94 -5.89 6.12
C ILE A 3 -15.27 -6.62 6.32
N LYS A 4 -15.83 -6.63 7.53
CA LYS A 4 -17.12 -7.27 7.81
C LYS A 4 -18.26 -6.76 6.91
N ARG A 5 -18.22 -5.48 6.53
CA ARG A 5 -19.25 -4.81 5.72
C ARG A 5 -18.96 -4.80 4.22
N CYS A 6 -17.85 -5.38 3.76
CA CYS A 6 -17.56 -5.39 2.33
C CYS A 6 -18.62 -6.18 1.56
N LYS A 7 -18.96 -5.70 0.36
CA LYS A 7 -19.88 -6.36 -0.56
C LYS A 7 -19.32 -7.73 -0.94
N THR A 8 -20.17 -8.74 -0.91
CA THR A 8 -19.87 -10.13 -1.30
C THR A 8 -21.09 -10.76 -1.96
N ASP A 9 -20.88 -11.86 -2.67
CA ASP A 9 -21.95 -12.70 -3.22
C ASP A 9 -22.44 -13.76 -2.21
N ALA A 10 -23.46 -14.52 -2.60
CA ALA A 10 -23.99 -15.65 -1.83
C ALA A 10 -23.43 -17.01 -2.29
N ILE A 11 -22.41 -17.01 -3.16
CA ILE A 11 -21.84 -18.23 -3.75
C ILE A 11 -20.82 -18.79 -2.77
N LYS A 12 -20.88 -20.11 -2.53
CA LYS A 12 -19.90 -20.79 -1.68
C LYS A 12 -18.58 -20.97 -2.42
N GLY A 13 -17.48 -20.78 -1.70
CA GLY A 13 -16.13 -20.96 -2.21
C GLY A 13 -15.57 -19.70 -2.85
N LEU A 14 -14.25 -19.60 -2.85
CA LEU A 14 -13.50 -18.43 -3.31
C LEU A 14 -12.65 -18.82 -4.51
N GLU A 15 -12.71 -17.99 -5.55
CA GLU A 15 -11.97 -18.19 -6.79
C GLU A 15 -11.45 -16.85 -7.32
N TRP A 16 -10.35 -16.92 -8.06
CA TRP A 16 -9.78 -15.77 -8.74
C TRP A 16 -10.32 -15.64 -10.16
N ASP A 17 -10.27 -14.43 -10.68
CA ASP A 17 -10.41 -14.10 -12.10
C ASP A 17 -11.77 -14.46 -12.73
N ASN A 18 -12.80 -14.73 -11.91
CA ASN A 18 -14.19 -14.84 -12.36
C ASN A 18 -14.81 -13.44 -12.55
N PRO A 19 -15.13 -13.00 -13.79
CA PRO A 19 -15.68 -11.67 -14.04
C PRO A 19 -17.08 -11.45 -13.44
N ALA A 20 -17.82 -12.53 -13.17
CA ALA A 20 -19.12 -12.45 -12.50
C ALA A 20 -18.99 -12.27 -10.97
N ARG A 21 -17.79 -12.45 -10.41
CA ARG A 21 -17.49 -12.36 -8.97
C ARG A 21 -16.28 -11.46 -8.70
N PRO A 22 -16.31 -10.19 -9.13
CA PRO A 22 -15.17 -9.28 -8.97
C PRO A 22 -14.78 -9.05 -7.50
N GLU A 23 -15.73 -9.18 -6.58
CA GLU A 23 -15.49 -9.07 -5.14
C GLU A 23 -14.55 -10.17 -4.61
N ALA A 24 -14.63 -11.39 -5.15
CA ALA A 24 -13.72 -12.49 -4.82
C ALA A 24 -12.28 -12.15 -5.21
N THR A 25 -12.06 -11.82 -6.48
CA THR A 25 -10.76 -11.38 -6.99
C THR A 25 -10.18 -10.21 -6.19
N ASN A 26 -11.00 -9.20 -5.87
CA ASN A 26 -10.55 -8.04 -5.11
C ASN A 26 -10.07 -8.42 -3.69
N LEU A 27 -10.87 -9.17 -2.94
CA LEU A 27 -10.54 -9.51 -1.55
C LEU A 27 -9.40 -10.52 -1.46
N LEU A 28 -9.30 -11.45 -2.40
CA LEU A 28 -8.18 -12.38 -2.52
C LEU A 28 -6.88 -11.65 -2.90
N ASN A 29 -6.93 -10.65 -3.79
CA ASN A 29 -5.77 -9.82 -4.10
C ASN A 29 -5.27 -9.05 -2.86
N ILE A 30 -6.19 -8.50 -2.05
CA ILE A 30 -5.81 -7.82 -0.81
C ILE A 30 -5.17 -8.81 0.15
N TYR A 31 -5.76 -10.01 0.32
CA TYR A 31 -5.23 -11.05 1.19
C TYR A 31 -3.81 -11.46 0.79
N LEU A 32 -3.58 -11.71 -0.51
CA LEU A 32 -2.25 -12.00 -1.04
C LEU A 32 -1.26 -10.86 -0.79
N SER A 33 -1.69 -9.60 -0.98
CA SER A 33 -0.81 -8.43 -0.87
C SER A 33 -0.26 -8.21 0.54
N VAL A 34 -0.99 -8.65 1.57
CA VAL A 34 -0.55 -8.54 2.98
C VAL A 34 0.20 -9.78 3.47
N GLN A 35 0.44 -10.75 2.59
CA GLN A 35 1.07 -12.04 2.89
C GLN A 35 2.37 -12.23 2.09
N PRO A 36 3.44 -11.49 2.44
CA PRO A 36 4.69 -11.51 1.67
C PRO A 36 5.28 -12.91 1.58
N GLY A 37 5.67 -13.32 0.37
CA GLY A 37 6.28 -14.62 0.10
C GLY A 37 5.29 -15.75 -0.22
N ARG A 38 3.98 -15.54 -0.09
CA ARG A 38 2.95 -16.49 -0.52
C ARG A 38 2.58 -16.30 -1.99
N THR A 39 2.21 -17.38 -2.65
CA THR A 39 1.74 -17.40 -4.04
C THR A 39 0.21 -17.42 -4.11
N ARG A 40 -0.34 -17.20 -5.31
CA ARG A 40 -1.79 -17.34 -5.56
C ARG A 40 -2.29 -18.76 -5.23
N ASP A 41 -1.49 -19.77 -5.56
CA ASP A 41 -1.83 -21.17 -5.33
C ASP A 41 -1.89 -21.47 -3.83
N ASP A 42 -0.91 -20.99 -3.05
CA ASP A 42 -0.91 -21.15 -1.58
C ASP A 42 -2.15 -20.53 -0.93
N ILE A 43 -2.61 -19.39 -1.47
CA ILE A 43 -3.80 -18.71 -0.95
C ILE A 43 -5.06 -19.48 -1.34
N LEU A 44 -5.20 -19.89 -2.60
CA LEU A 44 -6.35 -20.68 -3.05
C LEU A 44 -6.45 -22.01 -2.31
N GLU A 45 -5.33 -22.70 -2.09
CA GLU A 45 -5.32 -23.96 -1.35
C GLU A 45 -5.89 -23.78 0.07
N GLU A 46 -5.56 -22.66 0.73
CA GLU A 46 -6.07 -22.34 2.06
C GLU A 46 -7.56 -21.99 2.04
N VAL A 47 -8.01 -21.14 1.10
CA VAL A 47 -9.30 -20.44 1.23
C VAL A 47 -10.39 -20.88 0.27
N LYS A 48 -10.09 -21.73 -0.74
CA LYS A 48 -11.04 -22.12 -1.81
C LYS A 48 -12.38 -22.64 -1.30
N ASP A 49 -12.39 -23.36 -0.18
CA ASP A 49 -13.57 -24.02 0.38
C ASP A 49 -14.27 -23.18 1.46
N MET A 50 -13.69 -22.03 1.83
CA MET A 50 -14.22 -21.14 2.86
C MET A 50 -15.49 -20.42 2.40
N THR A 51 -16.35 -20.09 3.36
CA THR A 51 -17.45 -19.14 3.13
C THR A 51 -16.97 -17.71 3.36
N TRP A 52 -17.74 -16.73 2.90
CA TRP A 52 -17.49 -15.32 3.22
C TRP A 52 -17.50 -15.01 4.72
N GLY A 53 -18.25 -15.78 5.52
CA GLY A 53 -18.29 -15.64 6.97
C GLY A 53 -16.98 -16.05 7.63
N ASP A 54 -16.30 -17.05 7.06
CA ASP A 54 -15.03 -17.58 7.57
C ASP A 54 -13.85 -16.76 7.05
N PHE A 55 -13.88 -16.36 5.77
CA PHE A 55 -12.78 -15.66 5.13
C PHE A 55 -12.64 -14.20 5.58
N LYS A 56 -13.74 -13.48 5.82
CA LYS A 56 -13.66 -12.05 6.21
C LYS A 56 -12.92 -11.82 7.54
N PRO A 57 -13.12 -12.63 8.60
CA PRO A 57 -12.29 -12.58 9.80
C PRO A 57 -10.81 -12.83 9.52
N VAL A 58 -10.48 -13.90 8.77
CA VAL A 58 -9.09 -14.25 8.42
C VAL A 58 -8.40 -13.10 7.66
N LEU A 59 -9.09 -12.52 6.68
CA LEU A 59 -8.60 -11.35 5.95
C LEU A 59 -8.39 -10.14 6.87
N ALA A 60 -9.33 -9.89 7.79
CA ALA A 60 -9.22 -8.76 8.71
C ALA A 60 -7.99 -8.90 9.62
N ASP A 61 -7.78 -10.09 10.19
CA ASP A 61 -6.64 -10.37 11.06
C ASP A 61 -5.31 -10.26 10.30
N ALA A 62 -5.24 -10.80 9.08
CA ALA A 62 -4.06 -10.67 8.24
C ALA A 62 -3.71 -9.21 7.92
N ILE A 63 -4.71 -8.38 7.59
CA ILE A 63 -4.49 -6.95 7.36
C ILE A 63 -4.01 -6.25 8.64
N VAL A 64 -4.63 -6.55 9.79
CA VAL A 64 -4.24 -5.94 11.07
C VAL A 64 -2.80 -6.29 11.41
N ASN A 65 -2.44 -7.57 11.36
CA ASN A 65 -1.09 -8.05 11.66
C ASN A 65 -0.04 -7.44 10.72
N HIS A 66 -0.38 -7.27 9.44
CA HIS A 66 0.53 -6.64 8.48
C HIS A 66 0.72 -5.14 8.75
N LEU A 67 -0.35 -4.42 9.11
CA LEU A 67 -0.31 -2.98 9.33
C LEU A 67 0.23 -2.59 10.72
N GLU A 68 0.13 -3.44 11.73
CA GLU A 68 0.57 -3.16 13.10
C GLU A 68 2.02 -2.65 13.18
N PRO A 69 3.05 -3.32 12.62
CA PRO A 69 4.42 -2.82 12.68
C PRO A 69 4.60 -1.48 11.95
N ILE A 70 3.85 -1.25 10.87
CA ILE A 70 3.88 0.02 10.12
C ILE A 70 3.28 1.15 10.97
N GLN A 71 2.15 0.89 11.62
CA GLN A 71 1.50 1.87 12.51
C GLN A 71 2.38 2.19 13.71
N LYS A 72 3.03 1.18 14.31
CA LYS A 72 3.98 1.39 15.40
C LYS A 72 5.13 2.30 14.98
N CYS A 73 5.79 1.99 13.86
CA CYS A 73 6.86 2.82 13.31
C CYS A 73 6.39 4.23 12.97
N TYR A 74 5.20 4.37 12.38
CA TYR A 74 4.59 5.67 12.13
C TYR A 74 4.44 6.49 13.41
N HIS A 75 3.92 5.89 14.48
CA HIS A 75 3.75 6.59 15.76
C HIS A 75 5.08 6.96 16.42
N GLU A 76 6.10 6.09 16.34
CA GLU A 76 7.45 6.38 16.82
C GLU A 76 8.07 7.57 16.07
N VAL A 77 8.03 7.56 14.73
CA VAL A 77 8.57 8.66 13.90
C VAL A 77 7.79 9.96 14.09
N ARG A 78 6.46 9.90 14.22
CA ARG A 78 5.63 11.09 14.41
C ARG A 78 5.73 11.69 15.81
N ALA A 79 6.23 10.95 16.79
CA ALA A 79 6.49 11.47 18.13
C ALA A 79 7.88 12.16 18.24
N ASP A 80 8.75 11.97 17.25
CA ASP A 80 10.08 12.58 17.18
C ASP A 80 10.12 13.64 16.06
N ASP A 81 9.64 14.84 16.38
CA ASP A 81 9.60 15.97 15.45
C ASP A 81 11.02 16.34 14.96
N ALA A 82 12.03 16.26 15.82
CA ALA A 82 13.40 16.61 15.47
C ALA A 82 14.01 15.64 14.44
N TYR A 83 13.77 14.34 14.61
CA TYR A 83 14.15 13.34 13.62
C TYR A 83 13.41 13.55 12.30
N LEU A 84 12.10 13.82 12.37
CA LEU A 84 11.28 14.04 11.17
C LEU A 84 11.77 15.25 10.36
N ASP A 85 11.99 16.40 11.02
CA ASP A 85 12.47 17.62 10.38
C ASP A 85 13.85 17.40 9.75
N LYS A 86 14.76 16.73 10.45
CA LYS A 86 16.08 16.39 9.91
C LYS A 86 15.97 15.56 8.62
N VAL A 87 15.14 14.52 8.61
CA VAL A 87 14.96 13.68 7.41
C VAL A 87 14.37 14.49 6.25
N LEU A 88 13.42 15.38 6.54
CA LEU A 88 12.82 16.26 5.53
C LEU A 88 13.82 17.27 4.97
N GLU A 89 14.65 17.90 5.81
CA GLU A 89 15.71 18.82 5.39
C GLU A 89 16.75 18.13 4.50
N GLU A 90 17.21 16.94 4.88
CA GLU A 90 18.15 16.15 4.07
C GLU A 90 17.55 15.77 2.71
N GLY A 91 16.27 15.38 2.69
CA GLY A 91 15.53 15.10 1.46
C GLY A 91 15.40 16.34 0.57
N ALA A 92 15.04 17.48 1.16
CA ALA A 92 14.89 18.75 0.46
C ALA A 92 16.22 19.22 -0.14
N ALA A 93 17.33 19.12 0.59
CA ALA A 93 18.65 19.48 0.10
C ALA A 93 19.05 18.65 -1.13
N LYS A 94 18.84 17.32 -1.08
CA LYS A 94 19.13 16.41 -2.20
C LYS A 94 18.25 16.73 -3.41
N ALA A 95 16.95 16.90 -3.20
CA ALA A 95 16.00 17.22 -4.26
C ALA A 95 16.31 18.58 -4.91
N ASN A 96 16.58 19.61 -4.12
CA ASN A 96 16.95 20.95 -4.60
C ASN A 96 18.23 20.90 -5.43
N SER A 97 19.27 20.18 -5.00
CA SER A 97 20.51 20.04 -5.79
C SER A 97 20.23 19.51 -7.20
N MET A 98 19.33 18.54 -7.34
CA MET A 98 18.95 17.99 -8.64
C MET A 98 18.06 18.96 -9.43
N ALA A 99 17.03 19.50 -8.77
CA ALA A 99 16.04 20.38 -9.39
C ALA A 99 16.67 21.69 -9.88
N SER A 100 17.57 22.30 -9.10
CA SER A 100 18.25 23.55 -9.47
C SER A 100 19.08 23.41 -10.75
N ARG A 101 19.70 22.25 -11.00
CA ARG A 101 20.43 22.01 -12.25
C ARG A 101 19.49 21.99 -13.45
N THR A 102 18.39 21.24 -13.34
CA THR A 102 17.37 21.16 -14.40
C THR A 102 16.71 22.52 -14.63
N LEU A 103 16.35 23.22 -13.56
CA LEU A 103 15.75 24.55 -13.64
C LEU A 103 16.68 25.55 -14.33
N LYS A 104 17.97 25.55 -13.98
CA LYS A 104 18.96 26.41 -14.62
C LYS A 104 19.08 26.12 -16.11
N ALA A 105 19.12 24.84 -16.51
CA ALA A 105 19.16 24.47 -17.92
C ALA A 105 17.92 24.96 -18.69
N ALA A 106 16.72 24.80 -18.11
CA ALA A 106 15.48 25.31 -18.69
C ALA A 106 15.48 26.85 -18.79
N GLN A 107 15.98 27.53 -17.77
CA GLN A 107 16.08 28.99 -17.76
C GLN A 107 17.02 29.52 -18.85
N VAL A 108 18.18 28.88 -19.04
CA VAL A 108 19.12 29.17 -20.15
C VAL A 108 18.42 28.99 -21.49
N ALA A 109 17.75 27.85 -21.71
CA ALA A 109 17.11 27.52 -22.98
C ALA A 109 15.99 28.51 -23.36
N MET A 110 15.30 29.05 -22.37
CA MET A 110 14.20 30.00 -22.55
C MET A 110 14.65 31.47 -22.59
N GLY A 111 15.95 31.76 -22.41
CA GLY A 111 16.49 33.11 -22.45
C GLY A 111 16.19 33.97 -21.23
N PHE A 112 15.91 33.38 -20.07
CA PHE A 112 15.75 34.15 -18.83
C PHE A 112 17.08 34.76 -18.40
N ALA A 113 17.04 35.97 -17.83
CA ALA A 113 18.18 36.54 -17.12
C ALA A 113 18.43 35.74 -15.83
N ILE A 114 19.54 35.01 -15.77
CA ILE A 114 19.88 34.17 -14.62
C ILE A 114 20.54 35.08 -13.58
N PRO A 115 19.98 35.22 -12.36
CA PRO A 115 20.65 35.97 -11.30
C PRO A 115 22.02 35.34 -11.04
N THR A 116 23.07 36.15 -11.16
CA THR A 116 24.43 35.80 -10.75
C THR A 116 24.54 35.68 -9.24
#